data_AF-A0A1M5QVK3-F1
#
_entry.id   AF-A0A1M5QVK3-F1
#
_cell.length_a   1.000
_cell.length_b   1.000
_cell.length_c   1.000
_cell.angle_alpha   90.00
_cell.angle_beta   90.00
_cell.angle_gamma   90.00
#
_symmetry.space_group_name_H-M   'P 1'
#
loop_
_entity.id
_entity.type
_entity.pdbx_description
1 polymer ?
#
loop_
_entity_poly.entity_id
_entity_poly.type
_entity_poly.pdbx_seq_one_letter_code
_entity_poly.pdbx_strand_id
1 'polypeptide(L)'
;MKSILNNPYKIAGILANSSEKDILKQKSKIKRFSEVGKEITSEYDFSFLNAIQRTNSIIDKAFSDIEQNQSKVLHSLFWFTNLNTVDNTAIQHLITGNKEKAIEIWDKLTDEKEVTSKNFSAFNNIGTLYLLENSKEEIKQGITAKIKLLASDNFKDFVRTVADETFSIDKNKQIEIFIDELLTQFKGKYSTAKTMQLFSNCDAITQKYLSKKFTEEPIHKIETQIEQCTKKRSKDKSNAYKFGTDLYSNTKIELTFLKSIVGNTNLQYKMLADNIAKELQQCSIDYFNESQELERSSDYLEEAMKLAKLAESVAVNEATKSKTKENISSLEEMKDKKLFEVTMFLKSVKEAYSENENEIRQEVKRMEQTDILIKMGHKTINWDAVNDNIKNSINWQNVNELLVEILTDSNLKKIKESEKQEAKKEFWELIKWTEDNSLKSSTISRIVEKYKTISPKLCFEILSSAVTNTDSNSKAVENPFFVEDIRYVGLKLNVNSTGTQKVTIYKKYLNPDGTIKRSAKDSPKNYSTSKDFTITPMTKIIDLEGYGNAKECTYMVGEHKIEIYIEHYKIFTKTFQVDWTPNKKADLTKIIQLLENELREVEKFQWFRASETKQNEVKAVQEKIKKAKQTLMNK
;
A
#
# COMPACT_ATOMS: atom_id res chain seq x y z
N MET A 1 -32.35 -24.27 23.21
CA MET A 1 -31.24 -24.56 24.16
C MET A 1 -31.22 -26.05 24.51
N LYS A 2 -30.19 -26.86 24.18
CA LYS A 2 -30.24 -28.32 24.46
C LYS A 2 -30.20 -28.63 25.96
N SER A 3 -29.46 -27.84 26.75
CA SER A 3 -29.35 -28.00 28.21
C SER A 3 -30.68 -27.82 28.96
N ILE A 4 -31.67 -27.16 28.32
CA ILE A 4 -33.04 -27.03 28.84
C ILE A 4 -33.95 -28.09 28.20
N LEU A 5 -33.88 -28.26 26.87
CA LEU A 5 -34.76 -29.18 26.14
C LEU A 5 -34.56 -30.66 26.53
N ASN A 6 -33.32 -31.03 26.85
CA ASN A 6 -32.92 -32.37 27.28
C ASN A 6 -32.43 -32.36 28.74
N ASN A 7 -32.93 -31.41 29.54
CA ASN A 7 -32.53 -31.32 30.94
C ASN A 7 -32.94 -32.59 31.70
N PRO A 8 -32.07 -33.15 32.57
CA PRO A 8 -32.39 -34.39 33.29
C PRO A 8 -33.61 -34.26 34.20
N TYR A 9 -33.86 -33.10 34.82
CA TYR A 9 -35.06 -32.88 35.64
C TYR A 9 -36.33 -32.86 34.78
N LYS A 10 -36.27 -32.30 33.57
CA LYS A 10 -37.35 -32.36 32.57
C LYS A 10 -37.64 -33.80 32.14
N ILE A 11 -36.59 -34.57 31.84
CA ILE A 11 -36.70 -35.99 31.45
C ILE A 11 -37.32 -36.80 32.59
N ALA A 12 -36.84 -36.61 33.83
CA ALA A 12 -37.38 -37.24 35.02
C ALA A 12 -38.81 -36.75 35.36
N GLY A 13 -39.24 -35.62 34.80
CA GLY A 13 -40.55 -35.05 35.00
C GLY A 13 -40.74 -34.51 36.42
N ILE A 14 -39.73 -33.81 36.93
CA ILE A 14 -39.68 -33.21 38.28
C ILE A 14 -39.08 -31.80 38.22
N LEU A 15 -39.22 -31.05 39.31
CA LEU A 15 -38.54 -29.76 39.48
C LEU A 15 -37.12 -29.95 40.03
N ALA A 16 -36.26 -28.96 39.83
CA ALA A 16 -34.83 -29.09 40.13
C ALA A 16 -34.51 -29.15 41.63
N ASN A 17 -35.38 -28.59 42.48
CA ASN A 17 -35.29 -28.64 43.94
C ASN A 17 -36.17 -29.74 44.57
N SER A 18 -36.48 -30.80 43.81
CA SER A 18 -37.21 -31.96 44.36
C SER A 18 -36.37 -32.68 45.41
N SER A 19 -37.00 -33.12 46.50
CA SER A 19 -36.28 -33.84 47.55
C SER A 19 -35.75 -35.19 47.06
N GLU A 20 -34.69 -35.71 47.68
CA GLU A 20 -34.14 -37.03 47.33
C GLU A 20 -35.21 -38.14 47.42
N LYS A 21 -36.13 -38.01 48.38
CA LYS A 21 -37.31 -38.88 48.51
C LYS A 21 -38.22 -38.80 47.27
N ASP A 22 -38.46 -37.61 46.75
CA ASP A 22 -39.31 -37.42 45.56
C ASP A 22 -38.61 -37.88 44.29
N ILE A 23 -37.30 -37.67 44.18
CA ILE A 23 -36.47 -38.20 43.08
C ILE A 23 -36.54 -39.73 43.04
N LEU A 24 -36.33 -40.40 44.18
CA LEU A 24 -36.40 -41.86 44.30
C LEU A 24 -37.82 -42.40 44.03
N LYS A 25 -38.84 -41.71 44.53
CA LYS A 25 -40.25 -42.04 44.28
C LYS A 25 -40.57 -41.95 42.78
N GLN A 26 -40.11 -40.88 42.12
CA GLN A 26 -40.32 -40.69 40.69
C GLN A 26 -39.55 -41.73 39.87
N LYS A 27 -38.29 -42.00 40.21
CA LYS A 27 -37.49 -43.06 39.57
C LYS A 27 -38.20 -44.42 39.64
N SER A 28 -38.74 -44.75 40.82
CA SER A 28 -39.51 -46.00 41.02
C SER A 28 -40.81 -46.03 40.23
N LYS A 29 -41.54 -44.91 40.17
CA LYS A 29 -42.78 -44.78 39.38
C LYS A 29 -42.49 -44.97 37.90
N ILE A 30 -41.50 -44.25 37.37
CA ILE A 30 -41.08 -44.30 35.97
C ILE A 30 -40.69 -45.72 35.57
N LYS A 31 -39.87 -46.40 36.39
CA LYS A 31 -39.44 -47.78 36.13
C LYS A 31 -40.64 -48.73 36.01
N ARG A 32 -41.59 -48.68 36.96
CA ARG A 32 -42.80 -49.51 36.93
C ARG A 32 -43.69 -49.22 35.72
N PHE A 33 -43.83 -47.96 35.32
CA PHE A 33 -44.62 -47.59 34.15
C PHE A 33 -44.00 -48.11 32.85
N SER A 34 -42.67 -48.05 32.73
CA SER A 34 -41.99 -48.64 31.59
C SER A 34 -42.10 -50.16 31.54
N GLU A 35 -42.06 -50.86 32.69
CA GLU A 35 -42.19 -52.33 32.75
C GLU A 35 -43.54 -52.81 32.20
N VAL A 36 -44.60 -52.00 32.32
CA VAL A 36 -45.95 -52.32 31.83
C VAL A 36 -46.27 -51.66 30.48
N GLY A 37 -45.26 -51.10 29.78
CA GLY A 37 -45.41 -50.50 28.45
C GLY A 37 -46.26 -49.23 28.39
N LYS A 38 -46.47 -48.53 29.51
CA LYS A 38 -47.21 -47.27 29.56
C LYS A 38 -46.29 -46.08 29.29
N GLU A 39 -46.80 -45.10 28.55
CA GLU A 39 -46.12 -43.84 28.34
C GLU A 39 -46.04 -43.03 29.65
N ILE A 40 -44.89 -42.40 29.87
CA ILE A 40 -44.62 -41.61 31.07
C ILE A 40 -44.89 -40.15 30.74
N THR A 41 -45.95 -39.60 31.34
CA THR A 41 -46.29 -38.18 31.28
C THR A 41 -46.05 -37.51 32.64
N SER A 42 -45.71 -36.23 32.61
CA SER A 42 -45.55 -35.37 33.79
C SER A 42 -46.34 -34.08 33.62
N GLU A 43 -46.83 -33.51 34.72
CA GLU A 43 -47.44 -32.17 34.71
C GLU A 43 -46.43 -31.08 34.29
N TYR A 44 -45.14 -31.34 34.45
CA TYR A 44 -44.05 -30.46 34.03
C TYR A 44 -43.65 -30.64 32.55
N ASP A 45 -44.42 -31.42 31.79
CA ASP A 45 -44.33 -31.49 30.33
C ASP A 45 -44.97 -30.25 29.71
N PHE A 46 -44.38 -29.09 29.95
CA PHE A 46 -44.95 -27.81 29.54
C PHE A 46 -45.19 -27.75 28.03
N SER A 47 -46.38 -27.31 27.64
CA SER A 47 -46.86 -27.33 26.25
C SER A 47 -46.05 -26.46 25.28
N PHE A 48 -45.36 -25.42 25.78
CA PHE A 48 -44.49 -24.57 24.97
C PHE A 48 -43.12 -25.21 24.65
N LEU A 49 -42.82 -26.39 25.22
CA LEU A 49 -41.61 -27.16 24.94
C LEU A 49 -41.92 -28.31 23.96
N ASN A 50 -40.90 -28.68 23.17
CA ASN A 50 -41.01 -29.86 22.31
C ASN A 50 -41.27 -31.13 23.14
N ALA A 51 -42.04 -32.05 22.55
CA ALA A 51 -42.29 -33.38 23.07
C ALA A 51 -40.98 -34.11 23.42
N ILE A 52 -41.01 -34.83 24.54
CA ILE A 52 -39.85 -35.54 25.09
C ILE A 52 -39.99 -37.02 24.79
N GLN A 53 -38.92 -37.65 24.32
CA GLN A 53 -38.83 -39.10 24.30
C GLN A 53 -38.23 -39.62 25.60
N ARG A 54 -38.98 -40.46 26.30
CA ARG A 54 -38.58 -41.10 27.57
C ARG A 54 -38.35 -42.59 27.36
N THR A 55 -37.19 -42.95 26.80
CA THR A 55 -36.73 -44.34 26.77
C THR A 55 -36.01 -44.68 28.07
N ASN A 56 -35.95 -45.97 28.44
CA ASN A 56 -35.25 -46.40 29.67
C ASN A 56 -33.81 -45.90 29.72
N SER A 57 -33.08 -45.99 28.60
CA SER A 57 -31.70 -45.49 28.52
C SER A 57 -31.60 -43.98 28.78
N ILE A 58 -32.53 -43.17 28.24
CA ILE A 58 -32.54 -41.72 28.44
C ILE A 58 -32.88 -41.37 29.90
N ILE A 59 -33.83 -42.09 30.49
CA ILE A 59 -34.24 -41.92 31.89
C ILE A 59 -33.10 -42.28 32.83
N ASP A 60 -32.47 -43.44 32.65
CA ASP A 60 -31.37 -43.91 33.51
C ASP A 60 -30.20 -42.93 33.45
N LYS A 61 -29.87 -42.45 32.26
CA LYS A 61 -28.89 -41.38 32.08
C LYS A 61 -29.29 -40.11 32.81
N ALA A 62 -30.54 -39.65 32.66
CA ALA A 62 -31.01 -38.43 33.31
C ALA A 62 -30.88 -38.51 34.85
N PHE A 63 -31.24 -39.65 35.46
CA PHE A 63 -31.04 -39.84 36.90
C PHE A 63 -29.57 -39.92 37.31
N SER A 64 -28.71 -40.51 36.49
CA SER A 64 -27.26 -40.52 36.73
C SER A 64 -26.65 -39.12 36.63
N ASP A 65 -27.09 -38.32 35.65
CA ASP A 65 -26.63 -36.94 35.43
C ASP A 65 -27.00 -36.02 36.63
N ILE A 66 -28.02 -36.34 37.43
CA ILE A 66 -28.40 -35.62 38.65
C ILE A 66 -28.06 -36.37 39.94
N GLU A 67 -27.10 -37.30 39.91
CA GLU A 67 -26.63 -38.00 41.11
C GLU A 67 -25.58 -37.19 41.87
N GLN A 68 -24.63 -36.59 41.16
CA GLN A 68 -23.54 -35.80 41.74
C GLN A 68 -23.97 -34.35 42.02
N ASN A 69 -23.64 -33.81 43.20
CA ASN A 69 -24.03 -32.46 43.64
C ASN A 69 -23.63 -31.35 42.64
N GLN A 70 -22.42 -31.41 42.09
CA GLN A 70 -21.96 -30.44 41.09
C GLN A 70 -22.84 -30.45 39.82
N SER A 71 -23.23 -31.65 39.36
CA SER A 71 -24.11 -31.81 38.20
C SER A 71 -25.56 -31.40 38.53
N LYS A 72 -26.06 -31.73 39.73
CA LYS A 72 -27.36 -31.25 40.24
C LYS A 72 -27.45 -29.73 40.13
N VAL A 73 -26.46 -29.00 40.66
CA VAL A 73 -26.41 -27.52 40.58
C VAL A 73 -26.41 -27.04 39.14
N LEU A 74 -25.53 -27.57 38.28
CA LEU A 74 -25.43 -27.16 36.88
C LEU A 74 -26.75 -27.38 36.14
N HIS A 75 -27.35 -28.56 36.24
CA HIS A 75 -28.62 -28.86 35.56
C HIS A 75 -29.79 -28.05 36.15
N SER A 76 -29.75 -27.71 37.43
CA SER A 76 -30.75 -26.88 38.09
C SER A 76 -30.75 -25.45 37.54
N LEU A 77 -29.57 -24.92 37.17
CA LEU A 77 -29.45 -23.62 36.51
C LEU A 77 -30.11 -23.59 35.12
N PHE A 78 -30.51 -24.72 34.56
CA PHE A 78 -31.22 -24.81 33.28
C PHE A 78 -32.63 -25.39 33.43
N TRP A 79 -33.17 -25.45 34.65
CA TRP A 79 -34.51 -25.95 34.92
C TRP A 79 -35.22 -25.15 36.02
N PHE A 80 -36.50 -25.44 36.25
CA PHE A 80 -37.34 -24.68 37.17
C PHE A 80 -37.25 -25.20 38.61
N THR A 81 -37.33 -24.28 39.57
CA THR A 81 -37.42 -24.55 41.02
C THR A 81 -38.70 -23.97 41.60
N ASN A 82 -39.28 -24.65 42.59
CA ASN A 82 -40.45 -24.18 43.33
C ASN A 82 -40.09 -24.00 44.80
N LEU A 83 -39.67 -22.79 45.18
CA LEU A 83 -39.22 -22.50 46.53
C LEU A 83 -40.32 -21.92 47.42
N ASN A 84 -41.22 -21.12 46.84
CA ASN A 84 -42.23 -20.36 47.57
C ASN A 84 -43.56 -20.30 46.82
N THR A 85 -44.57 -19.67 47.43
CA THR A 85 -45.93 -19.57 46.86
C THR A 85 -45.97 -18.80 45.54
N VAL A 86 -45.04 -17.86 45.32
CA VAL A 86 -44.96 -17.09 44.07
C VAL A 86 -44.44 -17.98 42.94
N ASP A 87 -43.38 -18.75 43.18
CA ASP A 87 -42.88 -19.73 42.20
C ASP A 87 -43.94 -20.77 41.86
N ASN A 88 -44.64 -21.29 42.88
CA ASN A 88 -45.72 -22.24 42.67
C ASN A 88 -46.80 -21.65 41.75
N THR A 89 -47.22 -20.40 41.99
CA THR A 89 -48.23 -19.72 41.17
C THR A 89 -47.76 -19.56 39.72
N ALA A 90 -46.52 -19.13 39.50
CA ALA A 90 -45.95 -19.00 38.17
C ALA A 90 -45.84 -20.36 37.44
N ILE A 91 -45.42 -21.42 38.14
CA ILE A 91 -45.34 -22.77 37.58
C ILE A 91 -46.73 -23.30 37.21
N GLN A 92 -47.77 -23.06 38.00
CA GLN A 92 -49.14 -23.43 37.63
C GLN A 92 -49.61 -22.74 36.34
N HIS A 93 -49.20 -21.48 36.12
CA HIS A 93 -49.42 -20.82 34.82
C HIS A 93 -48.66 -21.50 33.68
N LEU A 94 -47.43 -21.98 33.90
CA LEU A 94 -46.71 -22.78 32.91
C LEU A 94 -47.41 -24.11 32.60
N ILE A 95 -47.91 -24.82 33.62
CA ILE A 95 -48.64 -26.09 33.47
C ILE A 95 -49.91 -25.89 32.63
N THR A 96 -50.62 -24.79 32.85
CA THR A 96 -51.83 -24.43 32.10
C THR A 96 -51.55 -23.81 30.72
N GLY A 97 -50.27 -23.66 30.35
CA GLY A 97 -49.85 -23.15 29.04
C GLY A 97 -49.80 -21.62 28.92
N ASN A 98 -49.98 -20.87 30.01
CA ASN A 98 -49.88 -19.41 30.03
C ASN A 98 -48.46 -18.96 30.40
N LYS A 99 -47.55 -19.05 29.42
CA LYS A 99 -46.13 -18.70 29.60
C LYS A 99 -45.94 -17.23 29.94
N GLU A 100 -46.69 -16.35 29.29
CA GLU A 100 -46.57 -14.89 29.43
C GLU A 100 -46.89 -14.44 30.86
N LYS A 101 -47.89 -15.06 31.50
CA LYS A 101 -48.22 -14.73 32.90
C LYS A 101 -47.16 -15.18 33.87
N ALA A 102 -46.52 -16.33 33.63
CA ALA A 102 -45.40 -16.78 34.44
C ALA A 102 -44.19 -15.82 34.33
N ILE A 103 -43.91 -15.33 33.12
CA ILE A 103 -42.90 -14.28 32.89
C ILE A 103 -43.27 -13.04 33.70
N GLU A 104 -44.49 -12.50 33.57
CA GLU A 104 -44.94 -11.30 34.29
C GLU A 104 -44.77 -11.42 35.82
N ILE A 105 -45.03 -12.61 36.39
CA ILE A 105 -44.91 -12.86 37.83
C ILE A 105 -43.44 -12.82 38.27
N TRP A 106 -42.55 -13.55 37.59
CA TRP A 106 -41.14 -13.56 37.96
C TRP A 106 -40.44 -12.26 37.63
N ASP A 107 -40.81 -11.59 36.53
CA ASP A 107 -40.21 -10.34 36.08
C ASP A 107 -40.40 -9.24 37.13
N LYS A 108 -41.59 -9.17 37.75
CA LYS A 108 -41.85 -8.27 38.89
C LYS A 108 -40.92 -8.49 40.08
N LEU A 109 -40.25 -9.64 40.21
CA LEU A 109 -39.31 -9.94 41.28
C LEU A 109 -37.84 -9.78 40.88
N THR A 110 -37.55 -9.69 39.59
CA THR A 110 -36.18 -9.69 39.03
C THR A 110 -35.81 -8.42 38.28
N ASP A 111 -36.78 -7.75 37.67
CA ASP A 111 -36.56 -6.54 36.88
C ASP A 111 -36.03 -5.41 37.78
N GLU A 112 -34.89 -4.86 37.36
CA GLU A 112 -34.09 -3.85 38.09
C GLU A 112 -33.86 -4.13 39.59
N LYS A 113 -33.98 -5.39 40.01
CA LYS A 113 -33.84 -5.81 41.42
C LYS A 113 -32.54 -6.54 41.67
N GLU A 114 -32.09 -6.47 42.93
CA GLU A 114 -30.99 -7.28 43.44
C GLU A 114 -31.48 -8.67 43.84
N VAL A 115 -30.54 -9.63 43.80
CA VAL A 115 -30.80 -11.01 44.22
C VAL A 115 -30.78 -11.07 45.74
N THR A 116 -31.83 -11.62 46.32
CA THR A 116 -32.06 -11.77 47.76
C THR A 116 -32.50 -13.20 48.08
N SER A 117 -32.53 -13.56 49.37
CA SER A 117 -33.05 -14.85 49.84
C SER A 117 -34.53 -15.11 49.48
N LYS A 118 -35.28 -14.08 49.10
CA LYS A 118 -36.72 -14.18 48.77
C LYS A 118 -37.02 -14.33 47.28
N ASN A 119 -36.08 -13.97 46.40
CA ASN A 119 -36.31 -13.93 44.95
C ASN A 119 -35.26 -14.66 44.10
N PHE A 120 -34.23 -15.29 44.70
CA PHE A 120 -33.18 -15.98 43.93
C PHE A 120 -33.74 -17.09 43.02
N SER A 121 -34.82 -17.78 43.42
CA SER A 121 -35.51 -18.77 42.60
C SER A 121 -36.17 -18.14 41.38
N ALA A 122 -36.73 -16.93 41.51
CA ALA A 122 -37.31 -16.18 40.40
C ALA A 122 -36.25 -15.83 39.34
N PHE A 123 -35.04 -15.41 39.75
CA PHE A 123 -33.92 -15.17 38.82
C PHE A 123 -33.53 -16.44 38.04
N ASN A 124 -33.51 -17.59 38.72
CA ASN A 124 -33.30 -18.87 38.04
C ASN A 124 -34.44 -19.14 37.04
N ASN A 125 -35.68 -19.09 37.49
CA ASN A 125 -36.83 -19.51 36.69
C ASN A 125 -37.04 -18.62 35.46
N ILE A 126 -37.02 -17.30 35.62
CA ILE A 126 -37.16 -16.36 34.50
C ILE A 126 -36.00 -16.49 33.52
N GLY A 127 -34.78 -16.68 34.04
CA GLY A 127 -33.61 -16.91 33.20
C GLY A 127 -33.75 -18.17 32.35
N THR A 128 -34.36 -19.23 32.88
CA THR A 128 -34.64 -20.46 32.13
C THR A 128 -35.62 -20.20 30.98
N LEU A 129 -36.69 -19.41 31.21
CA LEU A 129 -37.64 -19.05 30.13
C LEU A 129 -36.98 -18.19 29.06
N TYR A 130 -36.30 -17.12 29.45
CA TYR A 130 -35.65 -16.22 28.50
C TYR A 130 -34.56 -16.91 27.65
N LEU A 131 -33.86 -17.91 28.19
CA LEU A 131 -32.90 -18.74 27.44
C LEU A 131 -33.55 -19.70 26.41
N LEU A 132 -34.86 -19.94 26.51
CA LEU A 132 -35.63 -20.75 25.55
C LEU A 132 -36.17 -19.94 24.38
N GLU A 133 -36.26 -18.62 24.52
CA GLU A 133 -36.79 -17.76 23.47
C GLU A 133 -35.86 -17.65 22.26
N ASN A 134 -36.41 -17.13 21.16
CA ASN A 134 -35.67 -16.93 19.92
C ASN A 134 -35.10 -15.51 19.78
N SER A 135 -35.59 -14.53 20.55
CA SER A 135 -35.06 -13.17 20.51
C SER A 135 -33.69 -13.10 21.16
N LYS A 136 -32.79 -12.34 20.54
CA LYS A 136 -31.48 -12.08 21.13
C LYS A 136 -31.58 -11.28 22.43
N GLU A 137 -32.55 -10.37 22.52
CA GLU A 137 -32.70 -9.53 23.71
C GLU A 137 -33.21 -10.36 24.89
N GLU A 138 -34.17 -11.26 24.66
CA GLU A 138 -34.65 -12.20 25.68
C GLU A 138 -33.52 -13.13 26.11
N ILE A 139 -32.78 -13.75 25.19
CA ILE A 139 -31.63 -14.60 25.55
C ILE A 139 -30.61 -13.82 26.40
N LYS A 140 -30.33 -12.57 26.04
CA LYS A 140 -29.44 -11.67 26.78
C LYS A 140 -29.97 -11.37 28.19
N GLN A 141 -31.26 -11.10 28.35
CA GLN A 141 -31.91 -10.95 29.66
C GLN A 141 -31.78 -12.24 30.48
N GLY A 142 -31.98 -13.40 29.84
CA GLY A 142 -31.86 -14.70 30.49
C GLY A 142 -30.45 -14.97 31.02
N ILE A 143 -29.42 -14.72 30.21
CA ILE A 143 -28.01 -14.81 30.62
C ILE A 143 -27.75 -13.85 31.78
N THR A 144 -28.21 -12.60 31.68
CA THR A 144 -28.01 -11.58 32.72
C THR A 144 -28.61 -12.01 34.05
N ALA A 145 -29.84 -12.53 34.05
CA ALA A 145 -30.52 -13.00 35.26
C ALA A 145 -29.76 -14.17 35.93
N LYS A 146 -29.26 -15.12 35.13
CA LYS A 146 -28.47 -16.26 35.63
C LYS A 146 -27.13 -15.83 36.21
N ILE A 147 -26.41 -14.95 35.51
CA ILE A 147 -25.12 -14.43 36.00
C ILE A 147 -25.31 -13.61 37.28
N LYS A 148 -26.36 -12.77 37.36
CA LYS A 148 -26.72 -12.06 38.61
C LYS A 148 -26.95 -13.03 39.77
N LEU A 149 -27.71 -14.11 39.54
CA LEU A 149 -27.91 -15.15 40.55
C LEU A 149 -26.58 -15.78 40.98
N LEU A 150 -25.72 -16.15 40.03
CA LEU A 150 -24.45 -16.82 40.31
C LEU A 150 -23.45 -15.94 41.06
N ALA A 151 -23.41 -14.64 40.74
CA ALA A 151 -22.54 -13.67 41.39
C ALA A 151 -23.01 -13.28 42.80
N SER A 152 -24.32 -13.41 43.08
CA SER A 152 -24.95 -13.04 44.35
C SER A 152 -24.44 -13.85 45.55
N ASP A 153 -24.51 -13.26 46.74
CA ASP A 153 -24.33 -13.97 48.03
C ASP A 153 -25.42 -14.98 48.34
N ASN A 154 -26.58 -14.86 47.71
CA ASN A 154 -27.67 -15.81 47.83
C ASN A 154 -27.55 -16.99 46.86
N PHE A 155 -26.49 -17.07 46.03
CA PHE A 155 -26.23 -18.28 45.26
C PHE A 155 -26.03 -19.52 46.14
N LYS A 156 -25.41 -19.34 47.32
CA LYS A 156 -25.26 -20.42 48.31
C LYS A 156 -26.62 -20.95 48.79
N ASP A 157 -27.63 -20.09 48.86
CA ASP A 157 -28.98 -20.48 49.28
C ASP A 157 -29.65 -21.27 48.16
N PHE A 158 -29.47 -20.86 46.89
CA PHE A 158 -29.87 -21.67 45.74
C PHE A 158 -29.23 -23.06 45.75
N VAL A 159 -27.91 -23.15 45.97
CA VAL A 159 -27.18 -24.42 46.00
C VAL A 159 -27.75 -25.36 47.07
N ARG A 160 -28.02 -24.85 48.28
CA ARG A 160 -28.64 -25.62 49.37
C ARG A 160 -30.05 -26.14 49.05
N THR A 161 -30.75 -25.52 48.10
CA THR A 161 -32.09 -25.99 47.69
C THR A 161 -32.05 -27.13 46.67
N VAL A 162 -30.93 -27.34 45.97
CA VAL A 162 -30.84 -28.30 44.86
C VAL A 162 -29.77 -29.38 45.06
N ALA A 163 -28.84 -29.16 45.99
CA ALA A 163 -27.76 -30.08 46.35
C ALA A 163 -27.74 -30.28 47.88
N ASP A 164 -26.91 -31.22 48.34
CA ASP A 164 -26.77 -31.49 49.79
C ASP A 164 -26.30 -30.25 50.56
N GLU A 165 -26.80 -30.05 51.79
CA GLU A 165 -26.51 -28.87 52.61
C GLU A 165 -25.01 -28.70 52.94
N THR A 166 -24.24 -29.79 52.91
CA THR A 166 -22.79 -29.81 53.15
C THR A 166 -21.97 -29.49 51.90
N PHE A 167 -22.60 -29.39 50.73
CA PHE A 167 -21.91 -29.09 49.48
C PHE A 167 -21.52 -27.61 49.40
N SER A 168 -20.22 -27.35 49.32
CA SER A 168 -19.67 -26.02 49.12
C SER A 168 -19.28 -25.83 47.65
N ILE A 169 -19.58 -24.67 47.08
CA ILE A 169 -19.30 -24.35 45.69
C ILE A 169 -18.48 -23.06 45.56
N ASP A 170 -17.50 -23.09 44.67
CA ASP A 170 -16.80 -21.88 44.23
C ASP A 170 -17.68 -21.14 43.22
N LYS A 171 -18.15 -19.95 43.59
CA LYS A 171 -19.03 -19.13 42.75
C LYS A 171 -18.40 -18.79 41.41
N ASN A 172 -17.11 -18.40 41.40
CA ASN A 172 -16.42 -18.01 40.18
C ASN A 172 -16.27 -19.21 39.25
N LYS A 173 -15.85 -20.36 39.80
CA LYS A 173 -15.76 -21.59 39.02
C LYS A 173 -17.12 -22.01 38.46
N GLN A 174 -18.21 -21.82 39.22
CA GLN A 174 -19.55 -22.12 38.72
C GLN A 174 -20.00 -21.17 37.60
N ILE A 175 -19.67 -19.89 37.68
CA ILE A 175 -19.88 -18.92 36.59
C ILE A 175 -19.16 -19.39 35.33
N GLU A 176 -17.89 -19.79 35.46
CA GLU A 176 -17.09 -20.31 34.34
C GLU A 176 -17.73 -21.55 33.69
N ILE A 177 -18.14 -22.55 34.49
CA ILE A 177 -18.83 -23.75 34.01
C ILE A 177 -20.14 -23.39 33.28
N PHE A 178 -20.92 -22.47 33.84
CA PHE A 178 -22.17 -22.02 33.22
C PHE A 178 -21.92 -21.32 31.87
N ILE A 179 -20.91 -20.44 31.78
CA ILE A 179 -20.53 -19.78 30.54
C ILE A 179 -20.05 -20.81 29.51
N ASP A 180 -19.19 -21.75 29.89
CA ASP A 180 -18.69 -22.80 28.98
C ASP A 180 -19.81 -23.67 28.41
N GLU A 181 -20.82 -24.01 29.23
CA GLU A 181 -22.02 -24.71 28.77
C GLU A 181 -22.79 -23.85 27.76
N LEU A 182 -23.05 -22.57 28.04
CA LEU A 182 -23.72 -21.66 27.09
C LEU A 182 -22.94 -21.51 25.78
N LEU A 183 -21.62 -21.36 25.84
CA LEU A 183 -20.77 -21.27 24.65
C LEU A 183 -20.87 -22.54 23.79
N THR A 184 -20.93 -23.71 24.42
CA THR A 184 -21.17 -24.99 23.74
C THR A 184 -22.54 -25.01 23.05
N GLN A 185 -23.58 -24.46 23.70
CA GLN A 185 -24.93 -24.37 23.13
C GLN A 185 -25.06 -23.39 21.96
N PHE A 186 -24.20 -22.36 21.94
CA PHE A 186 -24.16 -21.30 20.92
C PHE A 186 -23.22 -21.61 19.76
N LYS A 187 -22.33 -22.59 19.91
CA LYS A 187 -21.41 -23.02 18.86
C LYS A 187 -22.18 -23.36 17.57
N GLY A 188 -21.77 -22.72 16.46
CA GLY A 188 -22.40 -22.87 15.15
C GLY A 188 -23.72 -22.11 14.95
N LYS A 189 -24.29 -21.49 15.99
CA LYS A 189 -25.51 -20.67 15.89
C LYS A 189 -25.22 -19.18 15.83
N TYR A 190 -24.26 -18.74 16.64
CA TYR A 190 -23.85 -17.34 16.73
C TYR A 190 -22.37 -17.20 16.40
N SER A 191 -22.03 -16.15 15.65
CA SER A 191 -20.65 -15.70 15.49
C SER A 191 -20.11 -15.16 16.82
N THR A 192 -18.79 -15.19 17.06
CA THR A 192 -18.18 -14.68 18.29
C THR A 192 -18.65 -13.27 18.69
N ALA A 193 -18.71 -12.32 17.75
CA ALA A 193 -19.19 -10.97 18.03
C ALA A 193 -20.64 -10.95 18.56
N LYS A 194 -21.53 -11.73 17.95
CA LYS A 194 -22.91 -11.90 18.41
C LYS A 194 -22.95 -12.57 19.77
N THR A 195 -22.13 -13.60 20.00
CA THR A 195 -22.03 -14.25 21.30
C THR A 195 -21.60 -13.26 22.37
N MET A 196 -20.56 -12.44 22.15
CA MET A 196 -20.14 -11.40 23.11
C MET A 196 -21.25 -10.39 23.43
N GLN A 197 -22.04 -9.98 22.43
CA GLN A 197 -23.19 -9.09 22.64
C GLN A 197 -24.25 -9.69 23.57
N LEU A 198 -24.47 -11.01 23.54
CA LEU A 198 -25.41 -11.69 24.44
C LEU A 198 -25.00 -11.60 25.92
N PHE A 199 -23.72 -11.36 26.21
CA PHE A 199 -23.22 -11.19 27.57
C PHE A 199 -23.07 -9.71 27.96
N SER A 200 -23.34 -8.73 27.09
CA SER A 200 -22.88 -7.33 27.29
C SER A 200 -23.40 -6.64 28.57
N ASN A 201 -24.48 -7.15 29.17
CA ASN A 201 -25.04 -6.64 30.43
C ASN A 201 -24.47 -7.34 31.68
N CYS A 202 -23.59 -8.32 31.51
CA CYS A 202 -22.94 -9.05 32.60
C CYS A 202 -21.77 -8.25 33.18
N ASP A 203 -21.35 -8.65 34.39
CA ASP A 203 -20.26 -8.02 35.12
C ASP A 203 -18.88 -8.13 34.44
N ALA A 204 -17.92 -7.37 34.96
CA ALA A 204 -16.56 -7.33 34.45
C ALA A 204 -15.83 -8.69 34.54
N ILE A 205 -16.18 -9.53 35.52
CA ILE A 205 -15.59 -10.86 35.70
C ILE A 205 -16.00 -11.78 34.55
N THR A 206 -17.30 -11.81 34.24
CA THR A 206 -17.88 -12.56 33.12
C THR A 206 -17.30 -12.09 31.79
N GLN A 207 -17.26 -10.78 31.57
CA GLN A 207 -16.68 -10.20 30.35
C GLN A 207 -15.20 -10.55 30.19
N LYS A 208 -14.42 -10.53 31.28
CA LYS A 208 -13.01 -10.90 31.27
C LYS A 208 -12.81 -12.38 30.95
N TYR A 209 -13.60 -13.27 31.53
CA TYR A 209 -13.53 -14.71 31.24
C TYR A 209 -13.88 -15.00 29.78
N LEU A 210 -14.96 -14.40 29.28
CA LEU A 210 -15.41 -14.54 27.90
C LEU A 210 -14.36 -14.05 26.90
N SER A 211 -13.79 -12.87 27.17
CA SER A 211 -12.69 -12.32 26.37
C SER A 211 -11.51 -13.29 26.36
N LYS A 212 -11.10 -13.82 27.52
CA LYS A 212 -10.00 -14.79 27.62
C LYS A 212 -10.25 -16.00 26.70
N LYS A 213 -11.41 -16.64 26.82
CA LYS A 213 -11.80 -17.83 26.01
C LYS A 213 -11.70 -17.60 24.51
N PHE A 214 -12.15 -16.44 24.02
CA PHE A 214 -12.10 -16.15 22.58
C PHE A 214 -10.72 -15.70 22.10
N THR A 215 -9.82 -15.30 22.99
CA THR A 215 -8.48 -14.83 22.65
C THR A 215 -7.40 -15.91 22.74
N GLU A 216 -7.57 -16.95 23.57
CA GLU A 216 -6.55 -17.99 23.82
C GLU A 216 -6.04 -18.66 22.54
N GLU A 217 -6.94 -19.18 21.70
CA GLU A 217 -6.56 -19.87 20.45
C GLU A 217 -5.87 -18.93 19.44
N PRO A 218 -6.41 -17.72 19.13
CA PRO A 218 -5.71 -16.77 18.26
C PRO A 218 -4.33 -16.36 18.79
N ILE A 219 -4.19 -16.16 20.11
CA ILE A 219 -2.90 -15.83 20.74
C ILE A 219 -1.90 -16.97 20.48
N HIS A 220 -2.27 -18.20 20.83
CA HIS A 220 -1.40 -19.36 20.64
C HIS A 220 -1.00 -19.51 19.16
N LYS A 221 -1.94 -19.36 18.22
CA LYS A 221 -1.66 -19.47 16.79
C LYS A 221 -0.64 -18.43 16.32
N ILE A 222 -0.76 -17.18 16.77
CA ILE A 222 0.20 -16.12 16.45
C ILE A 222 1.59 -16.44 17.02
N GLU A 223 1.68 -16.80 18.29
CA GLU A 223 2.95 -17.14 18.95
C GLU A 223 3.67 -18.30 18.24
N THR A 224 2.91 -19.32 17.83
CA THR A 224 3.45 -20.46 17.07
C THR A 224 3.97 -20.04 15.70
N GLN A 225 3.27 -19.16 14.98
CA GLN A 225 3.73 -18.65 13.68
C GLN A 225 5.03 -17.83 13.81
N ILE A 226 5.11 -16.97 14.83
CA ILE A 226 6.33 -16.21 15.12
C ILE A 226 7.50 -17.17 15.39
N GLU A 227 7.32 -18.14 16.29
CA GLU A 227 8.37 -19.10 16.64
C GLU A 227 8.84 -19.92 15.42
N GLN A 228 7.90 -20.37 14.58
CA GLN A 228 8.22 -21.08 13.34
C GLN A 228 9.00 -20.20 12.36
N CYS A 229 8.61 -18.93 12.20
CA CYS A 229 9.33 -17.97 11.36
C CYS A 229 10.76 -17.77 11.87
N THR A 230 10.92 -17.47 13.17
CA THR A 230 12.24 -17.28 13.80
C THR A 230 13.15 -18.49 13.59
N LYS A 231 12.63 -19.72 13.76
CA LYS A 231 13.40 -20.96 13.55
C LYS A 231 13.79 -21.15 12.09
N LYS A 232 12.90 -20.84 11.14
CA LYS A 232 13.17 -20.97 9.70
C LYS A 232 14.19 -19.93 9.23
N ARG A 233 13.98 -18.65 9.55
CA ARG A 233 14.90 -17.54 9.26
C ARG A 233 16.30 -17.81 9.79
N SER A 234 16.42 -18.23 11.06
CA SER A 234 17.73 -18.47 11.67
C SER A 234 18.54 -19.58 11.00
N LYS A 235 17.86 -20.53 10.33
CA LYS A 235 18.51 -21.62 9.58
C LYS A 235 18.82 -21.24 8.14
N ASP A 236 18.02 -20.36 7.55
CA ASP A 236 18.11 -19.98 6.14
C ASP A 236 17.69 -18.51 5.97
N LYS A 237 18.67 -17.62 6.17
CA LYS A 237 18.49 -16.16 6.00
C LYS A 237 18.22 -15.78 4.56
N SER A 238 18.73 -16.59 3.63
CA SER A 238 18.55 -16.44 2.18
C SER A 238 17.08 -16.53 1.74
N ASN A 239 16.22 -17.19 2.52
CA ASN A 239 14.77 -17.27 2.30
C ASN A 239 13.94 -16.43 3.28
N ALA A 240 14.58 -15.56 4.07
CA ALA A 240 13.90 -14.75 5.08
C ALA A 240 12.79 -13.86 4.49
N TYR A 241 12.91 -13.42 3.22
CA TYR A 241 11.81 -12.72 2.52
C TYR A 241 10.51 -13.53 2.54
N LYS A 242 10.57 -14.78 2.09
CA LYS A 242 9.41 -15.68 2.02
C LYS A 242 8.85 -15.98 3.41
N PHE A 243 9.72 -16.27 4.38
CA PHE A 243 9.28 -16.57 5.75
C PHE A 243 8.57 -15.38 6.39
N GLY A 244 9.07 -14.15 6.18
CA GLY A 244 8.42 -12.94 6.65
C GLY A 244 7.05 -12.70 5.97
N THR A 245 6.94 -12.89 4.66
CA THR A 245 5.65 -12.75 3.96
C THR A 245 4.63 -13.79 4.40
N ASP A 246 5.07 -15.03 4.66
CA ASP A 246 4.23 -16.11 5.18
C ASP A 246 3.76 -15.77 6.61
N LEU A 247 4.66 -15.30 7.48
CA LEU A 247 4.33 -14.86 8.85
C LEU A 247 3.23 -13.79 8.84
N TYR A 248 3.40 -12.74 8.02
CA TYR A 248 2.40 -11.67 7.93
C TYR A 248 1.04 -12.21 7.46
N SER A 249 1.04 -13.02 6.41
CA SER A 249 -0.19 -13.57 5.83
C SER A 249 -0.93 -14.50 6.79
N ASN A 250 -0.19 -15.36 7.50
CA ASN A 250 -0.73 -16.37 8.41
C ASN A 250 -1.16 -15.83 9.78
N THR A 251 -0.84 -14.57 10.10
CA THR A 251 -1.20 -13.94 11.39
C THR A 251 -2.19 -12.80 11.25
N LYS A 252 -2.38 -12.27 10.03
CA LYS A 252 -3.22 -11.09 9.77
C LYS A 252 -4.67 -11.27 10.24
N ILE A 253 -5.27 -12.42 9.99
CA ILE A 253 -6.68 -12.70 10.32
C ILE A 253 -6.84 -12.74 11.84
N GLU A 254 -5.99 -13.51 12.51
CA GLU A 254 -6.00 -13.73 13.95
C GLU A 254 -5.72 -12.42 14.70
N LEU A 255 -4.74 -11.64 14.24
CA LEU A 255 -4.40 -10.36 14.85
C LEU A 255 -5.55 -9.35 14.72
N THR A 256 -6.22 -9.32 13.56
CA THR A 256 -7.39 -8.47 13.32
C THR A 256 -8.56 -8.90 14.21
N PHE A 257 -8.77 -10.20 14.35
CA PHE A 257 -9.80 -10.76 15.21
C PHE A 257 -9.55 -10.42 16.68
N LEU A 258 -8.32 -10.61 17.19
CA LEU A 258 -7.92 -10.19 18.53
C LEU A 258 -8.19 -8.71 18.77
N LYS A 259 -7.78 -7.85 17.83
CA LYS A 259 -8.02 -6.39 17.89
C LYS A 259 -9.51 -6.07 18.07
N SER A 260 -10.40 -6.82 17.42
CA SER A 260 -11.85 -6.60 17.50
C SER A 260 -12.46 -6.97 18.85
N ILE A 261 -11.83 -7.88 19.59
CA ILE A 261 -12.30 -8.36 20.90
C ILE A 261 -11.76 -7.48 22.01
N VAL A 262 -10.44 -7.28 22.06
CA VAL A 262 -9.77 -6.60 23.19
C VAL A 262 -9.42 -5.14 22.93
N GLY A 263 -9.58 -4.67 21.69
CA GLY A 263 -9.18 -3.32 21.27
C GLY A 263 -7.68 -3.18 21.02
N ASN A 264 -7.30 -2.04 20.43
CA ASN A 264 -5.91 -1.72 20.10
C ASN A 264 -5.07 -1.21 21.29
N THR A 265 -5.72 -0.85 22.40
CA THR A 265 -5.07 -0.37 23.62
C THR A 265 -4.63 -1.50 24.54
N ASN A 266 -5.15 -2.72 24.35
CA ASN A 266 -4.85 -3.89 25.16
C ASN A 266 -3.36 -4.28 25.10
N LEU A 267 -2.77 -4.57 26.26
CA LEU A 267 -1.34 -4.86 26.38
C LEU A 267 -0.92 -6.12 25.60
N GLN A 268 -1.69 -7.21 25.68
CA GLN A 268 -1.33 -8.45 24.97
C GLN A 268 -1.46 -8.30 23.46
N TYR A 269 -2.49 -7.61 22.98
CA TYR A 269 -2.60 -7.27 21.56
C TYR A 269 -1.37 -6.47 21.07
N LYS A 270 -1.00 -5.41 21.79
CA LYS A 270 0.18 -4.58 21.46
C LYS A 270 1.46 -5.41 21.43
N MET A 271 1.66 -6.27 22.43
CA MET A 271 2.82 -7.15 22.50
C MET A 271 2.90 -8.10 21.31
N LEU A 272 1.80 -8.76 20.94
CA LEU A 272 1.78 -9.68 19.80
C LEU A 272 2.00 -8.97 18.47
N ALA A 273 1.32 -7.84 18.24
CA ALA A 273 1.51 -7.03 17.05
C ALA A 273 2.98 -6.59 16.90
N ASP A 274 3.58 -6.09 17.99
CA ASP A 274 4.98 -5.69 17.98
C ASP A 274 5.95 -6.86 17.82
N ASN A 275 5.64 -8.04 18.37
CA ASN A 275 6.47 -9.22 18.19
C ASN A 275 6.47 -9.69 16.73
N ILE A 276 5.30 -9.64 16.06
CA ILE A 276 5.22 -9.86 14.60
C ILE A 276 6.07 -8.81 13.87
N ALA A 277 5.91 -7.53 14.20
CA ALA A 277 6.66 -6.45 13.56
C ALA A 277 8.18 -6.62 13.74
N LYS A 278 8.64 -6.98 14.93
CA LYS A 278 10.07 -7.24 15.23
C LYS A 278 10.61 -8.41 14.40
N GLU A 279 9.88 -9.52 14.29
CA GLU A 279 10.32 -10.67 13.49
C GLU A 279 10.31 -10.35 11.99
N LEU A 280 9.31 -9.60 11.49
CA LEU A 280 9.31 -9.09 10.10
C LEU A 280 10.50 -8.17 9.82
N GLN A 281 10.81 -7.28 10.76
CA GLN A 281 11.98 -6.41 10.69
C GLN A 281 13.27 -7.22 10.66
N GLN A 282 13.39 -8.25 11.50
CA GLN A 282 14.58 -9.11 11.49
C GLN A 282 14.70 -9.91 10.19
N CYS A 283 13.57 -10.38 9.63
CA CYS A 283 13.56 -11.00 8.30
C CYS A 283 14.07 -10.03 7.21
N SER A 284 13.68 -8.75 7.29
CA SER A 284 14.16 -7.71 6.36
C SER A 284 15.68 -7.54 6.43
N ILE A 285 16.22 -7.41 7.65
CA ILE A 285 17.65 -7.22 7.90
C ILE A 285 18.46 -8.44 7.45
N ASP A 286 18.05 -9.64 7.87
CA ASP A 286 18.77 -10.88 7.54
C ASP A 286 18.75 -11.15 6.03
N TYR A 287 17.60 -10.95 5.37
CA TYR A 287 17.49 -11.12 3.93
C TYR A 287 18.39 -10.14 3.17
N PHE A 288 18.41 -8.88 3.59
CA PHE A 288 19.23 -7.85 2.99
C PHE A 288 20.72 -8.17 3.11
N ASN A 289 21.19 -8.47 4.32
CA ASN A 289 22.60 -8.73 4.59
C ASN A 289 23.08 -9.99 3.85
N GLU A 290 22.34 -11.09 3.93
CA GLU A 290 22.69 -12.34 3.25
C GLU A 290 22.70 -12.16 1.72
N SER A 291 21.71 -11.44 1.16
CA SER A 291 21.65 -11.20 -0.29
C SER A 291 22.77 -10.29 -0.79
N GLN A 292 23.24 -9.36 0.06
CA GLN A 292 24.40 -8.53 -0.22
C GLN A 292 25.70 -9.35 -0.22
N GLU A 293 25.89 -10.24 0.76
CA GLU A 293 27.05 -11.14 0.83
C GLU A 293 27.09 -12.13 -0.35
N LEU A 294 25.94 -12.60 -0.81
CA LEU A 294 25.82 -13.53 -1.93
C LEU A 294 25.81 -12.86 -3.32
N GLU A 295 26.02 -11.54 -3.39
CA GLU A 295 26.00 -10.75 -4.64
C GLU A 295 24.80 -11.04 -5.55
N ARG A 296 23.62 -11.25 -4.96
CA ARG A 296 22.43 -11.61 -5.74
C ARG A 296 22.05 -10.48 -6.69
N SER A 297 21.84 -10.83 -7.96
CA SER A 297 21.41 -9.90 -9.01
C SER A 297 19.93 -9.49 -8.91
N SER A 298 19.15 -10.12 -8.02
CA SER A 298 17.74 -9.81 -7.77
C SER A 298 17.56 -8.52 -6.98
N ASP A 299 16.37 -7.91 -7.02
CA ASP A 299 16.09 -6.66 -6.29
C ASP A 299 15.85 -6.89 -4.78
N TYR A 300 16.85 -7.50 -4.11
CA TYR A 300 16.79 -7.88 -2.71
C TYR A 300 16.55 -6.68 -1.78
N LEU A 301 16.99 -5.48 -2.20
CA LEU A 301 16.71 -4.23 -1.50
C LEU A 301 15.20 -3.91 -1.51
N GLU A 302 14.52 -4.09 -2.65
CA GLU A 302 13.08 -3.85 -2.75
C GLU A 302 12.28 -4.85 -1.88
N GLU A 303 12.70 -6.11 -1.86
CA GLU A 303 12.09 -7.17 -1.05
C GLU A 303 12.31 -6.95 0.46
N ALA A 304 13.53 -6.58 0.87
CA ALA A 304 13.81 -6.17 2.24
C ALA A 304 12.99 -4.94 2.65
N MET A 305 12.87 -3.96 1.75
CA MET A 305 12.04 -2.76 1.96
C MET A 305 10.56 -3.11 2.13
N LYS A 306 10.03 -4.05 1.34
CA LYS A 306 8.64 -4.54 1.49
C LYS A 306 8.41 -5.13 2.88
N LEU A 307 9.33 -5.96 3.38
CA LEU A 307 9.22 -6.49 4.74
C LEU A 307 9.31 -5.40 5.81
N ALA A 308 10.20 -4.42 5.66
CA ALA A 308 10.32 -3.31 6.60
C ALA A 308 9.03 -2.47 6.68
N LYS A 309 8.38 -2.21 5.54
CA LYS A 309 7.08 -1.53 5.48
C LYS A 309 5.95 -2.35 6.07
N LEU A 310 5.95 -3.68 5.89
CA LEU A 310 4.99 -4.55 6.56
C LEU A 310 5.19 -4.49 8.08
N ALA A 311 6.43 -4.54 8.56
CA ALA A 311 6.75 -4.40 9.98
C ALA A 311 6.22 -3.07 10.56
N GLU A 312 6.45 -1.94 9.87
CA GLU A 312 5.94 -0.63 10.28
C GLU A 312 4.39 -0.63 10.35
N SER A 313 3.72 -1.25 9.37
CA SER A 313 2.25 -1.29 9.33
C SER A 313 1.60 -2.09 10.46
N VAL A 314 2.34 -3.05 11.04
CA VAL A 314 1.86 -3.88 12.17
C VAL A 314 2.27 -3.29 13.51
N ALA A 315 3.39 -2.57 13.59
CA ALA A 315 3.92 -2.01 14.82
C ALA A 315 2.93 -1.06 15.50
N VAL A 316 2.70 -1.27 16.79
CA VAL A 316 1.75 -0.48 17.59
C VAL A 316 2.48 0.43 18.56
N ASN A 317 3.50 -0.04 19.28
CA ASN A 317 4.23 0.81 20.22
C ASN A 317 5.22 1.72 19.48
N GLU A 318 5.41 2.93 20.01
CA GLU A 318 6.27 3.94 19.39
C GLU A 318 7.74 3.51 19.28
N ALA A 319 8.25 2.73 20.25
CA ALA A 319 9.61 2.19 20.15
C ALA A 319 9.78 1.26 18.93
N THR A 320 8.84 0.35 18.68
CA THR A 320 8.86 -0.58 17.55
C THR A 320 8.66 0.17 16.23
N LYS A 321 7.76 1.18 16.20
CA LYS A 321 7.58 2.06 15.03
C LYS A 321 8.83 2.86 14.70
N SER A 322 9.48 3.45 15.71
CA SER A 322 10.74 4.17 15.51
C SER A 322 11.79 3.24 14.93
N LYS A 323 11.91 2.02 15.47
CA LYS A 323 12.92 1.08 15.01
C LYS A 323 12.68 0.57 13.59
N THR A 324 11.43 0.37 13.20
CA THR A 324 11.06 -0.01 11.83
C THR A 324 11.30 1.14 10.84
N LYS A 325 11.00 2.39 11.24
CA LYS A 325 11.33 3.59 10.45
C LYS A 325 12.82 3.80 10.27
N GLU A 326 13.63 3.59 11.30
CA GLU A 326 15.10 3.61 11.19
C GLU A 326 15.58 2.61 10.13
N ASN A 327 15.06 1.37 10.16
CA ASN A 327 15.43 0.36 9.17
C ASN A 327 15.01 0.74 7.75
N ILE A 328 13.81 1.33 7.57
CA ILE A 328 13.36 1.87 6.28
C ILE A 328 14.34 2.96 5.80
N SER A 329 14.68 3.92 6.67
CA SER A 329 15.63 5.00 6.34
C SER A 329 17.00 4.44 5.94
N SER A 330 17.53 3.45 6.67
CA SER A 330 18.79 2.81 6.31
C SER A 330 18.73 2.12 4.96
N LEU A 331 17.64 1.40 4.64
CA LEU A 331 17.45 0.79 3.33
C LEU A 331 17.27 1.84 2.21
N GLU A 332 16.64 2.98 2.49
CA GLU A 332 16.53 4.11 1.57
C GLU A 332 17.90 4.74 1.27
N GLU A 333 18.74 4.93 2.28
CA GLU A 333 20.12 5.39 2.09
C GLU A 333 20.93 4.42 1.22
N MET A 334 20.73 3.11 1.41
CA MET A 334 21.38 2.09 0.58
C MET A 334 20.91 2.11 -0.88
N LYS A 335 19.71 2.63 -1.17
CA LYS A 335 19.23 2.83 -2.55
C LYS A 335 20.09 3.82 -3.31
N ASP A 336 20.54 4.88 -2.63
CA ASP A 336 21.37 5.95 -3.21
C ASP A 336 22.87 5.62 -3.20
N LYS A 337 23.31 4.58 -2.47
CA LYS A 337 24.73 4.19 -2.40
C LYS A 337 25.32 3.96 -3.79
N LYS A 338 24.57 3.34 -4.70
CA LYS A 338 25.02 3.11 -6.09
C LYS A 338 25.18 4.40 -6.90
N LEU A 339 24.28 5.38 -6.69
CA LEU A 339 24.44 6.72 -7.28
C LEU A 339 25.72 7.39 -6.76
N PHE A 340 25.98 7.29 -5.46
CA PHE A 340 27.21 7.85 -4.86
C PHE A 340 28.48 7.16 -5.38
N GLU A 341 28.54 5.83 -5.35
CA GLU A 341 29.68 5.03 -5.84
C GLU A 341 30.04 5.38 -7.28
N VAL A 342 29.06 5.42 -8.19
CA VAL A 342 29.33 5.74 -9.59
C VAL A 342 29.73 7.19 -9.80
N THR A 343 29.15 8.13 -9.03
CA THR A 343 29.50 9.55 -9.11
C THR A 343 30.94 9.77 -8.66
N MET A 344 31.34 9.14 -7.54
CA MET A 344 32.71 9.18 -7.04
C MET A 344 33.71 8.58 -8.05
N PHE A 345 33.36 7.45 -8.65
CA PHE A 345 34.18 6.83 -9.68
C PHE A 345 34.35 7.70 -10.93
N LEU A 346 33.25 8.24 -11.48
CA LEU A 346 33.32 9.12 -12.65
C LEU A 346 34.09 10.40 -12.36
N LYS A 347 33.97 10.93 -11.13
CA LYS A 347 34.71 12.10 -10.67
C LYS A 347 36.21 11.82 -10.60
N SER A 348 36.63 10.69 -10.04
CA SER A 348 38.05 10.33 -9.99
C SER A 348 38.65 10.12 -11.39
N VAL A 349 37.88 9.56 -12.34
CA VAL A 349 38.30 9.45 -13.74
C VAL A 349 38.51 10.84 -14.36
N LYS A 350 37.62 11.79 -14.08
CA LYS A 350 37.73 13.17 -14.57
C LYS A 350 38.90 13.93 -13.95
N GLU A 351 39.13 13.75 -12.66
CA GLU A 351 40.27 14.34 -11.94
C GLU A 351 41.59 13.80 -12.50
N ALA A 352 41.73 12.48 -12.62
CA ALA A 352 42.92 11.85 -13.22
C ALA A 352 43.16 12.32 -14.66
N TYR A 353 42.11 12.51 -15.46
CA TYR A 353 42.26 13.05 -16.82
C TYR A 353 42.77 14.49 -16.79
N SER A 354 42.22 15.31 -15.90
CA SER A 354 42.59 16.73 -15.78
C SER A 354 44.02 16.91 -15.26
N GLU A 355 44.45 16.06 -14.33
CA GLU A 355 45.83 16.02 -13.82
C GLU A 355 46.81 15.65 -14.93
N ASN A 356 46.54 14.56 -15.65
CA ASN A 356 47.35 14.14 -16.80
C ASN A 356 47.42 15.22 -17.89
N GLU A 357 46.29 15.87 -18.20
CA GLU A 357 46.25 16.97 -19.15
C GLU A 357 47.17 18.13 -18.72
N ASN A 358 47.11 18.51 -17.45
CA ASN A 358 47.93 19.58 -16.91
C ASN A 358 49.42 19.23 -16.96
N GLU A 359 49.80 18.01 -16.55
CA GLU A 359 51.19 17.54 -16.61
C GLU A 359 51.74 17.54 -18.04
N ILE A 360 50.98 17.01 -19.00
CA ILE A 360 51.38 16.99 -20.42
C ILE A 360 51.53 18.42 -20.95
N ARG A 361 50.60 19.32 -20.63
CA ARG A 361 50.67 20.73 -21.08
C ARG A 361 51.84 21.49 -20.43
N GLN A 362 52.15 21.22 -19.17
CA GLN A 362 53.32 21.79 -18.50
C GLN A 362 54.62 21.29 -19.12
N GLU A 363 54.69 20.02 -19.47
CA GLU A 363 55.84 19.45 -20.17
C GLU A 363 56.03 20.07 -21.56
N VAL A 364 54.94 20.29 -22.31
CA VAL A 364 55.00 21.04 -23.58
C VAL A 364 55.53 22.47 -23.37
N LYS A 365 55.02 23.18 -22.36
CA LYS A 365 55.50 24.53 -22.02
C LYS A 365 56.97 24.54 -21.63
N ARG A 366 57.45 23.51 -20.92
CA ARG A 366 58.87 23.36 -20.58
C ARG A 366 59.73 23.11 -21.81
N MET A 367 59.25 22.29 -22.76
CA MET A 367 59.93 22.08 -24.04
C MET A 367 60.03 23.37 -24.85
N GLU A 368 58.97 24.18 -24.93
CA GLU A 368 58.99 25.49 -25.59
C GLU A 368 60.02 26.45 -24.98
N GLN A 369 60.32 26.31 -23.69
CA GLN A 369 61.29 27.15 -22.98
C GLN A 369 62.73 26.63 -23.01
N THR A 370 62.93 25.32 -23.18
CA THR A 370 64.23 24.66 -23.03
C THR A 370 64.81 24.09 -24.33
N ASP A 371 63.98 23.68 -25.29
CA ASP A 371 64.44 23.14 -26.58
C ASP A 371 64.91 24.28 -27.50
N ILE A 372 66.21 24.29 -27.81
CA ILE A 372 66.86 25.35 -28.60
C ILE A 372 66.28 25.45 -30.02
N LEU A 373 65.92 24.32 -30.64
CA LEU A 373 65.38 24.29 -32.01
C LEU A 373 63.95 24.83 -32.05
N ILE A 374 63.15 24.58 -31.01
CA ILE A 374 61.81 25.16 -30.90
C ILE A 374 61.90 26.67 -30.66
N LYS A 375 62.78 27.13 -29.76
CA LYS A 375 62.99 28.57 -29.49
C LYS A 375 63.47 29.36 -30.70
N MET A 376 64.35 28.77 -31.51
CA MET A 376 64.86 29.38 -32.74
C MET A 376 63.89 29.26 -33.93
N GLY A 377 62.73 28.63 -33.75
CA GLY A 377 61.71 28.48 -34.80
C GLY A 377 62.02 27.40 -35.84
N HIS A 378 63.00 26.53 -35.61
CA HIS A 378 63.39 25.44 -36.50
C HIS A 378 62.55 24.16 -36.30
N LYS A 379 61.76 24.08 -35.21
CA LYS A 379 60.86 22.96 -34.91
C LYS A 379 59.57 23.48 -34.27
N THR A 380 58.44 22.85 -34.58
CA THR A 380 57.12 23.18 -34.01
C THR A 380 56.55 22.02 -33.19
N ILE A 381 55.72 22.33 -32.21
CA ILE A 381 54.98 21.32 -31.44
C ILE A 381 53.85 20.74 -32.30
N ASN A 382 53.75 19.41 -32.37
CA ASN A 382 52.60 18.74 -32.97
C ASN A 382 51.46 18.69 -31.94
N TRP A 383 50.54 19.65 -32.02
CA TRP A 383 49.41 19.76 -31.10
C TRP A 383 48.39 18.63 -31.25
N ASP A 384 48.28 18.02 -32.43
CA ASP A 384 47.41 16.85 -32.62
C ASP A 384 47.93 15.66 -31.81
N ALA A 385 49.24 15.39 -31.87
CA ALA A 385 49.88 14.36 -31.05
C ALA A 385 49.79 14.65 -29.55
N VAL A 386 49.89 15.91 -29.13
CA VAL A 386 49.67 16.33 -27.74
C VAL A 386 48.24 16.03 -27.29
N ASN A 387 47.26 16.42 -28.09
CA ASN A 387 45.84 16.17 -27.79
C ASN A 387 45.51 14.66 -27.79
N ASP A 388 46.14 13.88 -28.68
CA ASP A 388 45.99 12.43 -28.70
C ASP A 388 46.64 11.79 -27.47
N ASN A 389 47.80 12.27 -27.01
CA ASN A 389 48.41 11.81 -25.77
C ASN A 389 47.52 12.11 -24.55
N ILE A 390 46.91 13.30 -24.49
CA ILE A 390 45.95 13.65 -23.44
C ILE A 390 44.74 12.72 -23.49
N LYS A 391 44.16 12.49 -24.68
CA LYS A 391 43.03 11.56 -24.82
C LYS A 391 43.38 10.11 -24.45
N ASN A 392 44.62 9.68 -24.68
CA ASN A 392 45.10 8.34 -24.34
C ASN A 392 45.64 8.21 -22.91
N SER A 393 45.63 9.28 -22.10
CA SER A 393 46.20 9.26 -20.74
C SER A 393 45.40 8.41 -19.75
N ILE A 394 44.14 8.08 -20.11
CA ILE A 394 43.25 7.24 -19.31
C ILE A 394 43.09 5.87 -19.96
N ASN A 395 43.15 4.83 -19.14
CA ASN A 395 42.78 3.48 -19.57
C ASN A 395 41.26 3.35 -19.70
N TRP A 396 40.73 3.81 -20.83
CA TRP A 396 39.28 3.78 -21.13
C TRP A 396 38.70 2.38 -21.20
N GLN A 397 39.51 1.33 -21.42
CA GLN A 397 39.05 -0.04 -21.37
C GLN A 397 38.61 -0.41 -19.95
N ASN A 398 39.48 -0.18 -18.97
CA ASN A 398 39.19 -0.44 -17.56
C ASN A 398 38.01 0.42 -17.07
N VAL A 399 37.94 1.69 -17.51
CA VAL A 399 36.80 2.56 -17.19
C VAL A 399 35.49 1.96 -17.71
N ASN A 400 35.47 1.49 -18.96
CA ASN A 400 34.28 0.88 -19.55
C ASN A 400 33.87 -0.41 -18.84
N GLU A 401 34.82 -1.26 -18.44
CA GLU A 401 34.57 -2.50 -17.71
C GLU A 401 33.91 -2.21 -16.35
N LEU A 402 34.48 -1.29 -15.58
CA LEU A 402 33.93 -0.88 -14.28
C LEU A 402 32.56 -0.21 -14.41
N LEU A 403 32.34 0.62 -15.44
CA LEU A 403 31.04 1.24 -15.67
C LEU A 403 29.96 0.20 -16.01
N VAL A 404 30.28 -0.85 -16.77
CA VAL A 404 29.31 -1.92 -17.08
C VAL A 404 28.94 -2.71 -15.84
N GLU A 405 29.89 -2.95 -14.95
CA GLU A 405 29.67 -3.62 -13.66
C GLU A 405 28.79 -2.77 -12.72
N ILE A 406 29.08 -1.47 -12.61
CA ILE A 406 28.36 -0.57 -11.71
C ILE A 406 26.98 -0.17 -12.27
N LEU A 407 26.86 0.15 -13.56
CA LEU A 407 25.66 0.69 -14.20
C LEU A 407 24.84 -0.38 -14.92
N THR A 408 24.47 -1.43 -14.19
CA THR A 408 23.47 -2.40 -14.63
C THR A 408 22.10 -1.74 -14.84
N ASP A 409 21.21 -2.43 -15.55
CA ASP A 409 19.83 -1.97 -15.82
C ASP A 409 19.07 -1.62 -14.53
N SER A 410 19.24 -2.46 -13.51
CA SER A 410 18.64 -2.28 -12.19
C SER A 410 19.18 -1.02 -11.52
N ASN A 411 20.51 -0.81 -11.55
CA ASN A 411 21.14 0.36 -10.94
C ASN A 411 20.79 1.66 -11.67
N LEU A 412 20.70 1.64 -13.01
CA LEU A 412 20.24 2.80 -13.79
C LEU A 412 18.80 3.20 -13.42
N LYS A 413 17.92 2.22 -13.21
CA LYS A 413 16.56 2.47 -12.73
C LYS A 413 16.56 3.06 -11.31
N LYS A 414 17.35 2.50 -10.40
CA LYS A 414 17.50 3.00 -9.02
C LYS A 414 18.02 4.44 -8.98
N ILE A 415 19.03 4.75 -9.79
CA ILE A 415 19.56 6.11 -9.96
C ILE A 415 18.45 7.05 -10.43
N LYS A 416 17.67 6.65 -11.44
CA LYS A 416 16.55 7.48 -11.96
C LYS A 416 15.51 7.79 -10.88
N GLU A 417 15.19 6.80 -10.07
CA GLU A 417 14.21 6.90 -8.98
C GLU A 417 14.73 7.61 -7.73
N SER A 418 16.02 7.95 -7.65
CA SER A 418 16.57 8.67 -6.51
C SER A 418 15.91 10.05 -6.36
N GLU A 419 15.66 10.44 -5.11
CA GLU A 419 15.09 11.74 -4.79
C GLU A 419 16.16 12.84 -4.73
N LYS A 420 17.45 12.48 -4.75
CA LYS A 420 18.60 13.41 -4.71
C LYS A 420 18.85 14.05 -6.08
N GLN A 421 18.08 15.07 -6.41
CA GLN A 421 18.12 15.75 -7.71
C GLN A 421 19.51 16.29 -8.08
N GLU A 422 20.21 16.89 -7.12
CA GLU A 422 21.56 17.44 -7.30
C GLU A 422 22.57 16.32 -7.64
N ALA A 423 22.51 15.19 -6.94
CA ALA A 423 23.37 14.05 -7.20
C ALA A 423 23.07 13.41 -8.57
N LYS A 424 21.80 13.35 -8.99
CA LYS A 424 21.43 12.88 -10.35
C LYS A 424 21.96 13.81 -11.44
N LYS A 425 21.94 15.12 -11.20
CA LYS A 425 22.50 16.12 -12.11
C LYS A 425 24.02 15.97 -12.22
N GLU A 426 24.72 15.83 -11.10
CA GLU A 426 26.17 15.60 -11.08
C GLU A 426 26.54 14.31 -11.81
N PHE A 427 25.85 13.21 -11.52
CA PHE A 427 26.02 11.94 -12.25
C PHE A 427 25.87 12.13 -13.76
N TRP A 428 24.80 12.83 -14.19
CA TRP A 428 24.55 13.07 -15.60
C TRP A 428 25.66 13.91 -16.26
N GLU A 429 26.11 14.96 -15.60
CA GLU A 429 27.19 15.82 -16.11
C GLU A 429 28.51 15.04 -16.24
N LEU A 430 28.82 14.20 -15.25
CA LEU A 430 30.02 13.38 -15.26
C LEU A 430 29.96 12.29 -16.33
N ILE A 431 28.87 11.53 -16.44
CA ILE A 431 28.77 10.46 -17.46
C ILE A 431 28.79 11.05 -18.88
N LYS A 432 28.19 12.23 -19.08
CA LYS A 432 28.27 12.97 -20.34
C LYS A 432 29.66 13.48 -20.64
N TRP A 433 30.38 13.98 -19.62
CA TRP A 433 31.77 14.36 -19.77
C TRP A 433 32.64 13.14 -20.16
N THR A 434 32.44 11.99 -19.52
CA THR A 434 33.16 10.75 -19.86
C THR A 434 32.82 10.29 -21.28
N GLU A 435 31.56 10.38 -21.71
CA GLU A 435 31.16 10.07 -23.09
C GLU A 435 31.84 10.99 -24.11
N ASP A 436 31.89 12.30 -23.83
CA ASP A 436 32.43 13.31 -24.74
C ASP A 436 33.99 13.25 -24.84
N ASN A 437 34.69 12.71 -23.83
CA ASN A 437 36.16 12.66 -23.78
C ASN A 437 36.77 11.27 -23.99
N SER A 438 35.98 10.19 -23.95
CA SER A 438 36.46 8.82 -24.12
C SER A 438 36.77 8.46 -25.58
N LEU A 439 37.87 7.74 -25.80
CA LEU A 439 38.23 7.15 -27.10
C LEU A 439 37.40 5.91 -27.46
N LYS A 440 36.72 5.31 -26.47
CA LYS A 440 35.87 4.12 -26.61
C LYS A 440 34.45 4.43 -26.12
N SER A 441 33.84 5.48 -26.68
CA SER A 441 32.56 6.02 -26.21
C SER A 441 31.37 5.08 -26.46
N SER A 442 31.46 4.08 -27.34
CA SER A 442 30.32 3.21 -27.70
C SER A 442 29.63 2.54 -26.50
N THR A 443 30.40 2.04 -25.52
CA THR A 443 29.86 1.45 -24.28
C THR A 443 29.13 2.50 -23.44
N ILE A 444 29.74 3.66 -23.23
CA ILE A 444 29.17 4.75 -22.44
C ILE A 444 27.94 5.31 -23.12
N SER A 445 27.98 5.52 -24.44
CA SER A 445 26.83 5.95 -25.24
C SER A 445 25.66 4.99 -25.11
N ARG A 446 25.90 3.67 -25.12
CA ARG A 446 24.84 2.69 -24.88
C ARG A 446 24.22 2.82 -23.49
N ILE A 447 25.03 3.04 -22.46
CA ILE A 447 24.55 3.27 -21.08
C ILE A 447 23.72 4.56 -21.01
N VAL A 448 24.22 5.65 -21.62
CA VAL A 448 23.55 6.95 -21.68
C VAL A 448 22.20 6.86 -22.40
N GLU A 449 22.14 6.18 -23.56
CA GLU A 449 20.89 5.96 -24.28
C GLU A 449 19.92 5.14 -23.46
N LYS A 450 20.39 4.09 -22.79
CA LYS A 450 19.55 3.29 -21.90
C LYS A 450 18.96 4.12 -20.77
N TYR A 451 19.76 4.97 -20.12
CA TYR A 451 19.29 5.88 -19.06
C TYR A 451 18.20 6.87 -19.54
N LYS A 452 18.27 7.34 -20.79
CA LYS A 452 17.25 8.22 -21.39
C LYS A 452 15.91 7.49 -21.63
N THR A 453 15.92 6.17 -21.77
CA THR A 453 14.69 5.37 -21.97
C THR A 453 13.97 5.02 -20.66
N ILE A 454 14.60 5.21 -19.51
CA ILE A 454 14.00 4.93 -18.21
C ILE A 454 13.12 6.13 -17.80
N SER A 455 11.83 5.87 -17.56
CA SER A 455 10.88 6.89 -17.11
C SER A 455 11.21 7.36 -15.69
N PRO A 456 11.25 8.69 -15.44
CA PRO A 456 11.36 9.22 -14.08
C PRO A 456 10.05 9.01 -13.30
N LYS A 457 10.14 8.98 -11.98
CA LYS A 457 8.98 8.94 -11.09
C LYS A 457 8.46 10.36 -10.89
N LEU A 458 7.29 10.66 -11.44
CA LEU A 458 6.66 11.97 -11.37
C LEU A 458 5.44 11.95 -10.46
N CYS A 459 5.22 13.02 -9.68
CA CYS A 459 4.02 13.19 -8.86
C CYS A 459 2.85 13.83 -9.63
N PHE A 460 2.92 13.84 -10.96
CA PHE A 460 1.87 14.40 -11.80
C PHE A 460 1.77 13.68 -13.14
N GLU A 461 0.59 13.76 -13.74
CA GLU A 461 0.28 13.26 -15.07
C GLU A 461 -0.21 14.40 -15.95
N ILE A 462 0.19 14.40 -17.23
CA ILE A 462 -0.27 15.39 -18.20
C ILE A 462 -1.61 14.93 -18.76
N LEU A 463 -2.65 15.72 -18.54
CA LEU A 463 -4.01 15.44 -19.01
C LEU A 463 -4.24 15.99 -20.42
N SER A 464 -3.78 17.22 -20.67
CA SER A 464 -3.92 17.89 -21.96
C SER A 464 -2.89 19.00 -22.11
N SER A 465 -2.79 19.56 -23.31
CA SER A 465 -1.90 20.67 -23.59
C SER A 465 -2.48 21.65 -24.59
N ALA A 466 -2.14 22.92 -24.40
CA ALA A 466 -2.46 24.01 -25.32
C ALA A 466 -1.18 24.74 -25.71
N VAL A 467 -0.90 24.81 -27.01
CA VAL A 467 0.18 25.64 -27.54
C VAL A 467 -0.28 27.08 -27.43
N THR A 468 0.55 27.93 -26.82
CA THR A 468 0.25 29.35 -26.67
C THR A 468 1.07 30.17 -27.65
N ASN A 469 0.54 31.29 -28.10
CA ASN A 469 1.27 32.26 -28.89
C ASN A 469 1.03 33.65 -28.33
N THR A 470 2.06 34.48 -28.36
CA THR A 470 1.91 35.91 -28.10
C THR A 470 2.48 36.77 -29.21
N ASP A 471 1.85 37.93 -29.42
CA ASP A 471 2.36 39.00 -30.26
C ASP A 471 3.58 39.71 -29.60
N SER A 472 4.07 40.78 -30.24
CA SER A 472 5.19 41.58 -29.75
C SER A 472 4.89 42.33 -28.43
N ASN A 473 3.63 42.40 -28.01
CA ASN A 473 3.17 43.05 -26.78
C ASN A 473 2.75 42.04 -25.70
N SER A 474 3.11 40.77 -25.86
CA SER A 474 2.73 39.67 -24.97
C SER A 474 1.22 39.40 -24.91
N LYS A 475 0.44 39.85 -25.90
CA LYS A 475 -1.00 39.55 -26.00
C LYS A 475 -1.19 38.20 -26.67
N ALA A 476 -2.10 37.39 -26.14
CA ALA A 476 -2.44 36.09 -26.69
C ALA A 476 -3.01 36.24 -28.12
N VAL A 477 -2.52 35.42 -29.04
CA VAL A 477 -3.02 35.33 -30.43
C VAL A 477 -3.84 34.04 -30.54
N GLU A 478 -5.14 34.17 -30.79
CA GLU A 478 -6.07 33.02 -30.89
C GLU A 478 -6.15 32.41 -32.30
N ASN A 479 -5.61 33.11 -33.31
CA ASN A 479 -5.62 32.71 -34.71
C ASN A 479 -4.62 31.56 -35.00
N PRO A 480 -4.74 30.87 -36.15
CA PRO A 480 -3.70 29.96 -36.64
C PRO A 480 -2.32 30.64 -36.59
N PHE A 481 -1.26 29.87 -36.33
CA PHE A 481 0.09 30.42 -36.13
C PHE A 481 0.65 30.96 -37.46
N PHE A 482 0.29 32.20 -37.80
CA PHE A 482 0.77 32.87 -39.00
C PHE A 482 2.12 33.55 -38.77
N VAL A 483 3.03 33.46 -39.74
CA VAL A 483 4.37 34.04 -39.69
C VAL A 483 4.32 35.55 -39.36
N GLU A 484 3.30 36.24 -39.84
CA GLU A 484 3.09 37.67 -39.62
C GLU A 484 2.87 38.00 -38.13
N ASP A 485 2.15 37.13 -37.41
CA ASP A 485 1.59 37.42 -36.08
C ASP A 485 2.40 36.79 -34.94
N ILE A 486 3.08 35.66 -35.18
CA ILE A 486 3.74 34.90 -34.12
C ILE A 486 5.06 35.55 -33.71
N ARG A 487 5.29 35.68 -32.40
CA ARG A 487 6.58 36.13 -31.85
C ARG A 487 7.16 35.13 -30.88
N TYR A 488 6.32 34.65 -29.97
CA TYR A 488 6.70 33.65 -28.98
C TYR A 488 5.70 32.50 -28.95
N VAL A 489 6.19 31.26 -29.11
CA VAL A 489 5.35 30.07 -28.99
C VAL A 489 5.65 29.38 -27.68
N GLY A 490 4.66 29.21 -26.81
CA GLY A 490 4.75 28.52 -25.51
C GLY A 490 3.90 27.25 -25.45
N LEU A 491 3.86 26.61 -24.28
CA LEU A 491 3.06 25.42 -24.05
C LEU A 491 2.49 25.40 -22.63
N LYS A 492 1.18 25.36 -22.50
CA LYS A 492 0.51 25.10 -21.23
C LYS A 492 0.17 23.63 -21.12
N LEU A 493 0.60 22.97 -20.05
CA LEU A 493 0.26 21.60 -19.73
C LEU A 493 -0.77 21.59 -18.60
N ASN A 494 -1.94 21.03 -18.85
CA ASN A 494 -2.90 20.74 -17.80
C ASN A 494 -2.50 19.42 -17.14
N VAL A 495 -2.36 19.42 -15.82
CA VAL A 495 -1.83 18.28 -15.07
C VAL A 495 -2.75 17.88 -13.93
N ASN A 496 -2.71 16.59 -13.60
CA ASN A 496 -3.23 16.06 -12.34
C ASN A 496 -2.05 15.80 -11.41
N SER A 497 -1.98 16.47 -10.26
CA SER A 497 -0.86 16.36 -9.32
C SER A 497 -1.28 15.63 -8.04
N THR A 498 -0.52 14.61 -7.63
CA THR A 498 -0.81 13.74 -6.47
C THR A 498 0.10 14.00 -5.28
N GLY A 499 1.14 14.83 -5.44
CA GLY A 499 2.12 15.12 -4.39
C GLY A 499 2.90 16.42 -4.62
N THR A 500 3.95 16.62 -3.82
CA THR A 500 4.86 17.76 -3.93
C THR A 500 6.21 17.30 -4.49
N GLN A 501 6.69 17.94 -5.56
CA GLN A 501 7.95 17.58 -6.21
C GLN A 501 8.58 18.80 -6.88
N LYS A 502 9.90 18.98 -6.72
CA LYS A 502 10.69 19.92 -7.52
C LYS A 502 11.16 19.22 -8.80
N VAL A 503 10.93 19.84 -9.95
CA VAL A 503 11.31 19.31 -11.26
C VAL A 503 11.90 20.39 -12.15
N THR A 504 12.98 20.07 -12.86
CA THR A 504 13.48 20.89 -13.98
C THR A 504 12.88 20.35 -15.28
N ILE A 505 12.11 21.21 -15.97
CA ILE A 505 11.51 20.86 -17.25
C ILE A 505 12.36 21.45 -18.37
N TYR A 506 12.86 20.57 -19.25
CA TYR A 506 13.57 20.95 -20.46
C TYR A 506 12.61 20.91 -21.64
N LYS A 507 12.72 21.93 -22.49
CA LYS A 507 11.89 22.06 -23.68
C LYS A 507 12.75 22.14 -24.93
N LYS A 508 12.38 21.36 -25.94
CA LYS A 508 13.03 21.34 -27.24
C LYS A 508 12.01 21.69 -28.33
N TYR A 509 12.26 22.80 -29.02
CA TYR A 509 11.56 23.17 -30.24
C TYR A 509 12.30 22.61 -31.44
N LEU A 510 11.60 21.81 -32.23
CA LEU A 510 12.07 21.24 -33.48
C LEU A 510 11.39 21.95 -34.64
N ASN A 511 12.21 22.48 -35.54
CA ASN A 511 11.77 23.00 -36.83
C ASN A 511 11.28 21.86 -37.74
N PRO A 512 10.57 22.18 -38.84
CA PRO A 512 10.12 21.19 -39.82
C PRO A 512 11.27 20.39 -40.45
N ASP A 513 12.47 20.98 -40.55
CA ASP A 513 13.67 20.30 -41.05
C ASP A 513 14.42 19.48 -39.98
N GLY A 514 13.85 19.35 -38.78
CA GLY A 514 14.40 18.59 -37.66
C GLY A 514 15.48 19.34 -36.86
N THR A 515 15.85 20.55 -37.26
CA THR A 515 16.83 21.34 -36.49
C THR A 515 16.24 21.83 -35.18
N ILE A 516 17.06 21.84 -34.12
CA ILE A 516 16.66 22.35 -32.80
C ILE A 516 16.81 23.87 -32.79
N LYS A 517 15.75 24.57 -32.42
CA LYS A 517 15.78 26.01 -32.24
C LYS A 517 16.42 26.36 -30.89
N ARG A 518 17.62 26.94 -30.90
CA ARG A 518 18.35 27.29 -29.67
C ARG A 518 19.25 28.52 -29.84
N SER A 519 19.44 29.27 -28.75
CA SER A 519 20.45 30.33 -28.63
C SER A 519 21.71 29.72 -28.04
N ALA A 520 22.87 29.92 -28.68
CA ALA A 520 24.14 29.44 -28.13
C ALA A 520 24.47 30.08 -26.76
N LYS A 521 23.95 31.29 -26.51
CA LYS A 521 24.19 32.06 -25.28
C LYS A 521 23.26 31.64 -24.13
N ASP A 522 21.98 31.45 -24.42
CA ASP A 522 20.94 31.37 -23.38
C ASP A 522 20.28 29.98 -23.27
N SER A 523 20.42 29.13 -24.29
CA SER A 523 19.76 27.83 -24.32
C SER A 523 20.66 26.71 -23.77
N PRO A 524 20.10 25.76 -22.97
CA PRO A 524 20.86 24.61 -22.49
C PRO A 524 21.44 23.78 -23.65
N LYS A 525 22.53 23.04 -23.41
CA LYS A 525 23.09 22.10 -24.40
C LYS A 525 21.98 21.13 -24.83
N ASN A 526 21.69 21.06 -26.13
CA ASN A 526 20.66 20.22 -26.76
C ASN A 526 19.18 20.56 -26.48
N TYR A 527 18.89 21.68 -25.82
CA TYR A 527 17.51 22.12 -25.56
C TYR A 527 17.31 23.57 -25.99
N SER A 528 16.05 24.00 -26.10
CA SER A 528 15.70 25.39 -26.41
C SER A 528 15.61 26.23 -25.15
N THR A 529 14.97 25.71 -24.09
CA THR A 529 14.84 26.34 -22.78
C THR A 529 14.79 25.30 -21.67
N SER A 530 15.05 25.71 -20.43
CA SER A 530 14.78 24.92 -19.22
C SER A 530 14.25 25.80 -18.11
N LYS A 531 13.39 25.28 -17.24
CA LYS A 531 12.87 26.01 -16.07
C LYS A 531 12.54 25.05 -14.92
N ASP A 532 12.80 25.51 -13.71
CA ASP A 532 12.45 24.78 -12.49
C ASP A 532 11.02 25.08 -12.05
N PHE A 533 10.31 24.04 -11.62
CA PHE A 533 8.96 24.10 -11.11
C PHE A 533 8.87 23.38 -9.77
N THR A 534 8.08 23.94 -8.85
CA THR A 534 7.63 23.22 -7.65
C THR A 534 6.19 22.80 -7.87
N ILE A 535 6.00 21.51 -8.15
CA ILE A 535 4.68 20.89 -8.27
C ILE A 535 4.16 20.63 -6.87
N THR A 536 2.88 20.92 -6.67
CA THR A 536 2.13 20.69 -5.43
C THR A 536 0.81 20.00 -5.77
N PRO A 537 0.08 19.42 -4.81
CA PRO A 537 -1.25 18.87 -5.05
C PRO A 537 -2.27 19.88 -5.63
N MET A 538 -2.01 21.18 -5.49
CA MET A 538 -2.85 22.25 -6.04
C MET A 538 -2.46 22.66 -7.48
N THR A 539 -1.37 22.13 -8.01
CA THR A 539 -0.88 22.49 -9.35
C THR A 539 -1.79 21.86 -10.40
N LYS A 540 -2.45 22.71 -11.20
CA LYS A 540 -3.33 22.28 -12.29
C LYS A 540 -2.76 22.59 -13.67
N ILE A 541 -1.89 23.60 -13.75
CA ILE A 541 -1.32 24.07 -15.01
C ILE A 541 0.18 24.29 -14.80
N ILE A 542 0.98 23.74 -15.71
CA ILE A 542 2.39 24.07 -15.86
C ILE A 542 2.51 24.93 -17.11
N ASP A 543 2.84 26.22 -16.92
CA ASP A 543 3.00 27.18 -18.01
C ASP A 543 4.46 27.25 -18.45
N LEU A 544 4.75 26.73 -19.64
CA LEU A 544 6.06 26.75 -20.25
C LEU A 544 6.16 27.93 -21.20
N GLU A 545 6.70 29.04 -20.69
CA GLU A 545 6.87 30.33 -21.36
C GLU A 545 7.34 30.25 -22.83
N GLY A 546 6.88 31.18 -23.65
CA GLY A 546 7.17 31.16 -25.08
C GLY A 546 8.65 31.33 -25.42
N TYR A 547 9.10 30.61 -26.45
CA TYR A 547 10.42 30.82 -27.05
C TYR A 547 10.25 31.65 -28.32
N GLY A 548 11.22 32.50 -28.69
CA GLY A 548 11.10 33.31 -29.91
C GLY A 548 11.76 34.68 -29.80
N ASN A 549 11.27 35.63 -30.59
CA ASN A 549 11.84 36.96 -30.71
C ASN A 549 10.72 38.00 -30.85
N ALA A 550 10.82 39.12 -30.12
CA ALA A 550 9.81 40.17 -30.14
C ALA A 550 9.74 40.93 -31.48
N LYS A 551 10.84 41.03 -32.23
CA LYS A 551 10.92 41.85 -33.45
C LYS A 551 10.29 41.15 -34.64
N GLU A 552 10.61 39.88 -34.86
CA GLU A 552 10.20 39.12 -36.04
C GLU A 552 9.92 37.65 -35.72
N CYS A 553 9.13 37.01 -36.59
CA CYS A 553 8.90 35.58 -36.51
C CYS A 553 10.16 34.81 -36.91
N THR A 554 10.64 33.98 -35.99
CA THR A 554 11.82 33.13 -36.19
C THR A 554 11.44 31.67 -36.48
N TYR A 555 10.17 31.39 -36.79
CA TYR A 555 9.66 30.04 -37.03
C TYR A 555 9.46 29.80 -38.53
N MET A 556 10.03 28.70 -39.03
CA MET A 556 9.84 28.28 -40.42
C MET A 556 8.38 27.94 -40.71
N VAL A 557 7.97 28.05 -41.96
CA VAL A 557 6.68 27.50 -42.40
C VAL A 557 6.74 25.96 -42.40
N GLY A 558 5.75 25.32 -41.80
CA GLY A 558 5.64 23.86 -41.70
C GLY A 558 5.18 23.36 -40.34
N GLU A 559 5.25 22.04 -40.15
CA GLU A 559 4.93 21.39 -38.87
C GLU A 559 6.14 21.44 -37.93
N HIS A 560 5.94 22.07 -36.77
CA HIS A 560 6.92 22.11 -35.68
C HIS A 560 6.55 21.12 -34.59
N LYS A 561 7.55 20.73 -33.78
CA LYS A 561 7.33 19.89 -32.58
C LYS A 561 7.90 20.55 -31.34
N ILE A 562 7.14 20.51 -30.25
CA ILE A 562 7.56 20.87 -28.90
C ILE A 562 7.69 19.57 -28.12
N GLU A 563 8.91 19.18 -27.80
CA GLU A 563 9.20 18.02 -26.97
C GLU A 563 9.54 18.48 -25.55
N ILE A 564 8.93 17.83 -24.57
CA ILE A 564 9.14 18.11 -23.15
C ILE A 564 9.91 16.95 -22.53
N TYR A 565 10.96 17.30 -21.81
CA TYR A 565 11.87 16.37 -21.18
C TYR A 565 12.00 16.66 -19.68
N ILE A 566 12.01 15.60 -18.88
CA ILE A 566 12.38 15.65 -17.46
C ILE A 566 13.43 14.57 -17.24
N GLU A 567 14.53 14.91 -16.59
CA GLU A 567 15.66 14.00 -16.36
C GLU A 567 16.11 13.27 -17.65
N HIS A 568 16.14 13.99 -18.78
CA HIS A 568 16.52 13.47 -20.11
C HIS A 568 15.57 12.41 -20.70
N TYR A 569 14.44 12.13 -20.06
CA TYR A 569 13.37 11.29 -20.60
C TYR A 569 12.30 12.16 -21.27
N LYS A 570 11.87 11.79 -22.48
CA LYS A 570 10.82 12.52 -23.21
C LYS A 570 9.45 12.18 -22.64
N ILE A 571 8.89 13.08 -21.85
CA ILE A 571 7.59 12.87 -21.21
C ILE A 571 6.40 13.26 -22.09
N PHE A 572 6.61 14.17 -23.04
CA PHE A 572 5.51 14.69 -23.85
C PHE A 572 6.00 15.25 -25.19
N THR A 573 5.11 15.25 -26.19
CA THR A 573 5.34 15.88 -27.49
C THR A 573 4.05 16.49 -27.99
N LYS A 574 4.13 17.71 -28.51
CA LYS A 574 3.02 18.42 -29.16
C LYS A 574 3.48 18.98 -30.49
N THR A 575 2.64 18.87 -31.51
CA THR A 575 2.90 19.50 -32.81
C THR A 575 2.09 20.78 -32.96
N PHE A 576 2.59 21.71 -33.76
CA PHE A 576 1.85 22.89 -34.19
C PHE A 576 2.28 23.29 -35.60
N GLN A 577 1.36 23.85 -36.37
CA GLN A 577 1.59 24.24 -37.76
C GLN A 577 1.81 25.74 -37.82
N VAL A 578 2.89 26.17 -38.49
CA VAL A 578 3.14 27.57 -38.85
C VAL A 578 2.96 27.73 -40.35
N ASP A 579 2.24 28.76 -40.78
CA ASP A 579 2.04 29.07 -42.20
C ASP A 579 1.98 30.59 -42.44
N TRP A 580 1.93 31.01 -43.70
CA TRP A 580 1.55 32.38 -44.04
C TRP A 580 0.04 32.54 -44.02
N THR A 581 -0.45 33.76 -43.82
CA THR A 581 -1.87 34.05 -44.10
C THR A 581 -2.23 33.66 -45.54
N PRO A 582 -3.48 33.23 -45.84
CA PRO A 582 -3.84 32.76 -47.18
C PRO A 582 -3.49 33.75 -48.30
N ASN A 583 -3.73 35.05 -48.06
CA ASN A 583 -3.40 36.11 -49.01
C ASN A 583 -1.89 36.21 -49.23
N LYS A 584 -1.10 36.27 -48.15
CA LYS A 584 0.35 36.40 -48.25
C LYS A 584 1.00 35.16 -48.89
N LYS A 585 0.48 33.98 -48.57
CA LYS A 585 0.91 32.72 -49.19
C LYS A 585 0.65 32.70 -50.70
N ALA A 586 -0.53 33.16 -51.12
CA ALA A 586 -0.88 33.26 -52.53
C ALA A 586 0.03 34.26 -53.26
N ASP A 587 0.30 35.42 -52.66
CA ASP A 587 1.20 36.43 -53.23
C ASP A 587 2.62 35.89 -53.41
N LEU A 588 3.19 35.27 -52.37
CA LEU A 588 4.53 34.69 -52.43
C LEU A 588 4.62 33.55 -53.46
N THR A 589 3.58 32.73 -53.54
CA THR A 589 3.49 31.63 -54.52
C THR A 589 3.41 32.19 -55.96
N LYS A 590 2.63 33.26 -56.17
CA LYS A 590 2.53 33.95 -57.46
C LYS A 590 3.86 34.57 -57.88
N ILE A 591 4.60 35.17 -56.94
CA ILE A 591 5.96 35.70 -57.20
C ILE A 591 6.89 34.58 -57.68
N ILE A 592 6.88 33.42 -57.00
CA ILE A 592 7.69 32.27 -57.42
C ILE A 592 7.26 31.79 -58.82
N GLN A 593 5.96 31.68 -59.08
CA GLN A 593 5.47 31.24 -60.40
C GLN A 593 5.84 32.23 -61.52
N LEU A 594 5.83 33.53 -61.25
CA LEU A 594 6.30 34.57 -62.18
C LEU A 594 7.80 34.44 -62.44
N LEU A 595 8.62 34.24 -61.41
CA LEU A 595 10.06 34.03 -61.55
C LEU A 595 10.39 32.72 -62.28
N GLU A 596 9.61 31.65 -62.05
CA GLU A 596 9.74 30.38 -62.78
C GLU A 596 9.33 30.52 -64.25
N ASN A 597 8.34 31.35 -64.57
CA ASN A 597 8.02 31.74 -65.94
C ASN A 597 9.16 32.56 -66.58
N GLU A 598 9.71 33.55 -65.86
CA GLU A 598 10.86 34.33 -66.33
C GLU A 598 12.06 33.43 -66.61
N LEU A 599 12.36 32.48 -65.71
CA LEU A 599 13.43 31.50 -65.91
C LEU A 599 13.21 30.70 -67.20
N ARG A 600 11.99 30.19 -67.42
CA ARG A 600 11.65 29.47 -68.66
C ARG A 600 11.89 30.31 -69.91
N GLU A 601 11.54 31.59 -69.90
CA GLU A 601 11.77 32.47 -71.05
C GLU A 601 13.27 32.74 -71.27
N VAL A 602 14.04 33.01 -70.22
CA VAL A 602 15.49 33.25 -70.33
C VAL A 602 16.22 31.97 -70.78
N GLU A 603 15.78 30.79 -70.34
CA GLU A 603 16.33 29.48 -70.74
C GLU A 603 16.06 29.13 -72.22
N LYS A 604 14.96 29.60 -72.83
CA LYS A 604 14.71 29.41 -74.27
C LYS A 604 15.82 30.02 -75.13
N PHE A 605 16.39 31.15 -74.71
CA PHE A 605 17.49 31.81 -75.40
C PHE A 605 18.85 31.13 -75.19
N GLN A 606 18.96 30.24 -74.20
CA GLN A 606 20.18 29.49 -73.94
C GLN A 606 20.47 28.46 -75.06
N TRP A 607 19.42 27.94 -75.71
CA TRP A 607 19.50 26.94 -76.77
C TRP A 607 20.05 27.49 -78.11
N PHE A 608 20.15 28.81 -78.27
CA PHE A 608 20.72 29.48 -79.44
C PHE A 608 22.07 30.14 -79.08
N ARG A 609 23.14 29.33 -78.89
CA ARG A 609 24.54 29.75 -78.63
C ARG A 609 24.65 30.97 -77.68
N ALA A 610 24.37 30.76 -76.39
CA ALA A 610 24.36 31.82 -75.37
C ALA A 610 25.73 32.50 -75.15
N SER A 611 25.74 33.84 -75.09
CA SER A 611 26.85 34.64 -74.57
C SER A 611 27.00 34.50 -73.04
N GLU A 612 28.18 34.81 -72.49
CA GLU A 612 28.45 34.83 -71.04
C GLU A 612 27.41 35.67 -70.26
N THR A 613 26.96 36.77 -70.85
CA THR A 613 25.88 37.63 -70.33
C THR A 613 24.58 36.85 -70.05
N LYS A 614 24.16 35.96 -70.96
CA LYS A 614 22.93 35.18 -70.81
C LYS A 614 23.04 34.10 -69.74
N GLN A 615 24.22 33.54 -69.53
CA GLN A 615 24.45 32.60 -68.41
C GLN A 615 24.37 33.30 -67.05
N ASN A 616 24.86 34.54 -66.96
CA ASN A 616 24.75 35.34 -65.74
C ASN A 616 23.29 35.74 -65.44
N GLU A 617 22.50 36.04 -66.47
CA GLU A 617 21.05 36.29 -66.33
C GLU A 617 20.31 35.07 -65.76
N VAL A 618 20.57 33.86 -66.29
CA VAL A 618 19.96 32.62 -65.76
C VAL A 618 20.32 32.40 -64.29
N LYS A 619 21.61 32.51 -63.93
CA LYS A 619 22.06 32.38 -62.53
C LYS A 619 21.39 33.41 -61.62
N ALA A 620 21.22 34.65 -62.10
CA ALA A 620 20.56 35.70 -61.33
C ALA A 620 19.08 35.40 -61.06
N VAL A 621 18.34 34.88 -62.06
CA VAL A 621 16.94 34.47 -61.88
C VAL A 621 16.84 33.24 -60.96
N GLN A 622 17.73 32.26 -61.09
CA GLN A 622 17.79 31.10 -60.19
C GLN A 622 18.03 31.51 -58.71
N GLU A 623 18.94 32.44 -58.46
CA GLU A 623 19.16 32.97 -57.11
C GLU A 623 17.96 33.79 -56.59
N LYS A 624 17.24 34.52 -57.45
CA LYS A 624 15.97 35.17 -57.07
C LYS A 624 14.91 34.15 -56.68
N ILE A 625 14.74 33.06 -57.44
CA ILE A 625 13.81 31.97 -57.11
C ILE A 625 14.19 31.32 -55.79
N LYS A 626 15.49 31.03 -55.59
CA LYS A 626 16.00 30.45 -54.34
C LYS A 626 15.70 31.35 -53.14
N LYS A 627 15.96 32.66 -53.24
CA LYS A 627 15.60 33.63 -52.20
C LYS A 627 14.09 33.68 -51.95
N ALA A 628 13.28 33.72 -53.01
CA ALA A 628 11.81 33.73 -52.88
C ALA A 628 11.27 32.44 -52.22
N LYS A 629 11.84 31.28 -52.53
CA LYS A 629 11.52 30.00 -51.88
C LYS A 629 11.97 29.99 -50.41
N GLN A 630 13.13 30.54 -50.08
CA GLN A 630 13.56 30.74 -48.69
C GLN A 630 12.61 31.66 -47.92
N THR A 631 12.18 32.77 -48.52
CA THR A 631 11.16 33.65 -47.95
C THR A 631 9.83 32.92 -47.74
N LEU A 632 9.35 32.13 -48.71
CA LEU A 632 8.14 31.33 -48.55
C LEU A 632 8.27 30.32 -47.39
N MET A 633 9.45 29.77 -47.15
CA MET A 633 9.72 28.87 -46.03
C MET A 633 10.02 29.58 -44.70
N ASN A 634 10.13 30.92 -44.71
CA ASN A 634 10.65 31.73 -43.60
C ASN A 634 11.98 31.17 -43.04
N LYS A 635 12.95 30.92 -43.95
CA LYS A 635 14.25 30.30 -43.65
C LYS A 635 15.42 31.25 -43.83
#